data_AF-A0A972D6V4-F1
#
_entry.id   AF-A0A972D6V4-F1
#
_cell.length_a   1.000
_cell.length_b   1.000
_cell.length_c   1.000
_cell.angle_alpha   90.00
_cell.angle_beta   90.00
_cell.angle_gamma   90.00
#
_symmetry.space_group_name_H-M   'P 1'
#
loop_
_entity.id
_entity.type
_entity.pdbx_description
1 polymer ?
#
loop_
_entity_poly.entity_id
_entity_poly.type
_entity_poly.pdbx_seq_one_letter_code
_entity_poly.pdbx_strand_id
1 'polypeptide(L)'
;MFLLGGLLIYLAIKKDYEPMLLLPIGFGAILVNIPFSSAIGKDGFLTILYNAGIANELFPVLIFIAVGAMIDFGPLLQQPFMLFFGAAAQFGIFITTLLARGVGFSLKEAVSIGIIGAADGPTSIYVANLFAGNLIGPITVAAYSYMSLVPLIQPPVIKALTTPEERRISMDLNLHKVSKTTRILFPIIVTAVAGMIAPMSVGLVGSLMFGNLIRECGVLDKLSRAAQNELSNLVTLLLGITIGSTMVAENFLTWK
;
A
#
# COMPACT_ATOMS: atom_id res chain seq x y z
N MET A 1 5.27 -23.74 4.79
CA MET A 1 5.85 -22.38 4.71
C MET A 1 7.14 -22.29 3.90
N PHE A 2 8.15 -23.15 4.10
CA PHE A 2 9.39 -23.11 3.30
C PHE A 2 9.18 -23.10 1.78
N LEU A 3 8.31 -23.98 1.26
CA LEU A 3 7.98 -23.99 -0.17
C LEU A 3 7.29 -22.70 -0.64
N LEU A 4 6.43 -22.10 0.20
CA LEU A 4 5.78 -20.84 -0.11
C LEU A 4 6.77 -19.67 -0.08
N GLY A 5 7.64 -19.60 0.93
CA GLY A 5 8.71 -18.60 0.96
C GLY A 5 9.65 -18.72 -0.25
N GLY A 6 10.01 -19.95 -0.62
CA GLY A 6 10.77 -20.23 -1.85
C GLY A 6 10.03 -19.82 -3.13
N LEU A 7 8.71 -20.02 -3.20
CA LEU A 7 7.88 -19.58 -4.31
C LEU A 7 7.86 -18.04 -4.42
N LEU A 8 7.68 -17.33 -3.30
CA LEU A 8 7.70 -15.86 -3.28
C LEU A 8 9.04 -15.31 -3.75
N ILE A 9 10.15 -15.91 -3.29
CA ILE A 9 11.51 -15.56 -3.75
C ILE A 9 11.67 -15.84 -5.25
N TYR A 10 11.16 -16.98 -5.73
CA TYR A 10 11.19 -17.30 -7.16
C TYR A 10 10.41 -16.29 -8.00
N LEU A 11 9.21 -15.91 -7.56
CA LEU A 11 8.39 -14.90 -8.24
C LEU A 11 9.09 -13.54 -8.28
N ALA A 12 9.69 -13.13 -7.16
CA ALA A 12 10.45 -11.89 -7.10
C ALA A 12 11.65 -11.89 -8.07
N ILE A 13 12.47 -12.95 -8.08
CA ILE A 13 13.72 -12.99 -8.86
C ILE A 13 13.48 -13.31 -10.33
N LYS A 14 12.63 -14.31 -10.63
CA LYS A 14 12.49 -14.84 -11.99
C LYS A 14 11.38 -14.15 -12.78
N LYS A 15 10.34 -13.65 -12.10
CA LYS A 15 9.17 -13.02 -12.73
C LYS A 15 9.12 -11.51 -12.53
N ASP A 16 10.03 -10.94 -11.74
CA ASP A 16 10.11 -9.51 -11.44
C ASP A 16 8.81 -8.95 -10.85
N TYR A 17 8.11 -9.80 -10.06
CA TYR A 17 6.89 -9.40 -9.36
C TYR A 17 7.29 -8.72 -8.06
N GLU A 18 6.98 -7.42 -7.94
CA GLU A 18 7.23 -6.55 -6.76
C GLU A 18 8.48 -6.98 -5.95
N PRO A 19 9.66 -7.05 -6.60
CA PRO A 19 10.82 -7.75 -6.05
C PRO A 19 11.31 -7.12 -4.75
N MET A 20 11.16 -5.79 -4.62
CA MET A 20 11.54 -5.01 -3.45
C MET A 20 10.83 -5.46 -2.17
N LEU A 21 9.64 -6.04 -2.29
CA LEU A 21 8.81 -6.47 -1.16
C LEU A 21 8.68 -7.99 -1.09
N LEU A 22 8.40 -8.66 -2.21
CA LEU A 22 8.17 -10.11 -2.25
C LEU A 22 9.41 -10.91 -1.85
N LEU A 23 10.62 -10.45 -2.18
CA LEU A 23 11.85 -11.13 -1.78
C LEU A 23 12.09 -11.05 -0.25
N PRO A 24 12.07 -9.87 0.39
CA PRO A 24 12.17 -9.78 1.85
C PRO A 24 11.05 -10.53 2.59
N ILE A 25 9.80 -10.47 2.09
CA ILE A 25 8.66 -11.19 2.67
C ILE A 25 8.89 -12.70 2.58
N GLY A 26 9.26 -13.22 1.40
CA GLY A 26 9.51 -14.64 1.19
C GLY A 26 10.67 -15.17 2.04
N PHE A 27 11.74 -14.39 2.19
CA PHE A 27 12.86 -14.74 3.06
C PHE A 27 12.48 -14.70 4.55
N GLY A 28 11.73 -13.67 4.98
CA GLY A 28 11.20 -13.58 6.35
C GLY A 28 10.29 -14.76 6.70
N ALA A 29 9.46 -15.20 5.75
CA ALA A 29 8.61 -16.39 5.92
C ALA A 29 9.44 -17.68 6.11
N ILE A 30 10.61 -17.79 5.49
CA ILE A 30 11.54 -18.90 5.75
C ILE A 30 12.10 -18.79 7.17
N LEU A 31 12.64 -17.61 7.54
CA LEU A 31 13.31 -17.38 8.83
C LEU A 31 12.43 -17.71 10.03
N VAL A 32 11.17 -17.33 9.99
CA VAL A 32 10.22 -17.50 11.10
C VAL A 32 9.72 -18.93 11.25
N ASN A 33 9.78 -19.73 10.20
CA ASN A 33 9.35 -21.12 10.24
C ASN A 33 10.51 -22.11 10.43
N ILE A 34 11.74 -21.62 10.67
CA ILE A 34 12.86 -22.46 11.14
C ILE A 34 12.56 -22.92 12.58
N PRO A 35 12.63 -24.24 12.87
CA PRO A 35 12.45 -24.74 14.23
C PRO A 35 13.44 -24.05 15.20
N PHE A 36 12.92 -23.54 16.32
CA PHE A 36 13.71 -22.80 17.32
C PHE A 36 14.42 -21.54 16.79
N SER A 37 13.85 -20.88 15.77
CA SER A 37 14.40 -19.65 15.22
C SER A 37 14.56 -18.57 16.28
N SER A 38 15.79 -18.07 16.45
CA SER A 38 16.10 -16.92 17.32
C SER A 38 15.63 -15.59 16.73
N ALA A 39 15.16 -15.58 15.48
CA ALA A 39 14.61 -14.38 14.85
C ALA A 39 13.25 -13.97 15.44
N ILE A 40 12.55 -14.92 16.08
CA ILE A 40 11.24 -14.75 16.72
C ILE A 40 11.32 -15.06 18.21
N GLY A 41 10.42 -14.47 18.99
CA GLY A 41 10.41 -14.59 20.45
C GLY A 41 10.56 -13.23 21.13
N LYS A 42 10.63 -13.20 22.45
CA LYS A 42 10.63 -11.95 23.23
C LYS A 42 11.76 -10.99 22.81
N ASP A 43 12.94 -11.54 22.53
CA ASP A 43 14.14 -10.80 22.12
C ASP A 43 14.50 -11.01 20.64
N GLY A 44 13.60 -11.62 19.87
CA GLY A 44 13.79 -11.85 18.44
C GLY A 44 13.73 -10.54 17.66
N PHE A 45 14.72 -10.28 16.80
CA PHE A 45 14.81 -8.99 16.10
C PHE A 45 13.58 -8.72 15.22
N LEU A 46 12.98 -9.76 14.61
CA LEU A 46 11.76 -9.60 13.80
C LEU A 46 10.55 -9.25 14.65
N THR A 47 10.45 -9.81 15.86
CA THR A 47 9.39 -9.47 16.82
C THR A 47 9.55 -8.03 17.32
N ILE A 48 10.78 -7.58 17.58
CA ILE A 48 11.06 -6.19 17.97
C ILE A 48 10.72 -5.24 16.82
N LEU A 49 11.14 -5.54 15.59
CA LEU A 49 10.81 -4.74 14.41
C LEU A 49 9.30 -4.70 14.16
N TYR A 50 8.59 -5.82 14.35
CA TYR A 50 7.15 -5.86 14.22
C TYR A 50 6.48 -4.93 15.21
N ASN A 51 6.86 -5.03 16.49
CA ASN A 51 6.29 -4.20 17.55
C ASN A 51 6.64 -2.71 17.35
N ALA A 52 7.88 -2.38 16.99
CA ALA A 52 8.31 -1.00 16.80
C ALA A 52 7.77 -0.37 15.51
N GLY A 53 7.58 -1.16 14.47
CA GLY A 53 7.33 -0.68 13.10
C GLY A 53 5.92 -0.88 12.59
N ILE A 54 5.40 -2.12 12.63
CA ILE A 54 4.11 -2.47 12.04
C ILE A 54 2.99 -2.31 13.06
N ALA A 55 3.15 -2.86 14.27
CA ALA A 55 2.12 -2.84 15.30
C ALA A 55 1.74 -1.42 15.72
N ASN A 56 2.73 -0.51 15.78
CA ASN A 56 2.56 0.92 16.07
C ASN A 56 2.45 1.79 14.81
N GLU A 57 2.24 1.21 13.62
CA GLU A 57 1.94 1.92 12.37
C GLU A 57 3.06 2.84 11.83
N LEU A 58 4.24 2.82 12.47
CA LEU A 58 5.37 3.67 12.12
C LEU A 58 5.88 3.41 10.69
N PHE A 59 6.06 2.16 10.28
CA PHE A 59 6.54 1.84 8.94
C PHE A 59 5.53 2.24 7.84
N PRO A 60 4.22 1.92 7.95
CA PRO A 60 3.21 2.49 7.07
C PRO A 60 3.29 4.02 6.97
N VAL A 61 3.33 4.75 8.09
CA VAL A 61 3.40 6.22 8.07
C VAL A 61 4.65 6.72 7.34
N LEU A 62 5.82 6.13 7.60
CA LEU A 62 7.06 6.54 6.94
C LEU A 62 7.05 6.27 5.43
N ILE A 63 6.48 5.14 4.97
CA ILE A 63 6.36 4.86 3.54
C ILE A 63 5.36 5.83 2.88
N PHE A 64 4.30 6.25 3.59
CA PHE A 64 3.36 7.27 3.11
C PHE A 64 4.02 8.63 2.90
N ILE A 65 4.96 9.04 3.75
CA ILE A 65 5.77 10.25 3.53
C ILE A 65 6.58 10.13 2.23
N ALA A 66 7.24 8.99 2.03
CA ALA A 66 8.03 8.73 0.83
C ALA A 66 7.16 8.76 -0.45
N VAL A 67 6.02 8.05 -0.44
CA VAL A 67 5.05 8.05 -1.53
C VAL A 67 4.51 9.46 -1.81
N GLY A 68 4.17 10.22 -0.76
CA GLY A 68 3.75 11.62 -0.88
C GLY A 68 4.78 12.51 -1.58
N ALA A 69 6.07 12.29 -1.32
CA ALA A 69 7.15 13.00 -1.99
C ALA A 69 7.34 12.57 -3.46
N MET A 70 6.91 11.37 -3.85
CA MET A 70 6.96 10.85 -5.23
C MET A 70 5.75 11.28 -6.08
N ILE A 71 4.59 11.53 -5.48
CA ILE A 71 3.35 11.87 -6.20
C ILE A 71 3.43 13.30 -6.79
N ASP A 72 3.07 13.42 -8.07
CA ASP A 72 2.77 14.69 -8.73
C ASP A 72 1.25 14.93 -8.75
N PHE A 73 0.78 15.93 -8.00
CA PHE A 73 -0.64 16.34 -8.03
C PHE A 73 -0.98 17.30 -9.16
N GLY A 74 -0.01 17.71 -9.99
CA GLY A 74 -0.22 18.57 -11.15
C GLY A 74 -1.38 18.10 -12.03
N PRO A 75 -1.41 16.85 -12.52
CA PRO A 75 -2.51 16.34 -13.33
C PRO A 75 -3.88 16.41 -12.62
N LEU A 76 -3.95 16.08 -11.33
CA LEU A 76 -5.19 16.16 -10.55
C LEU A 76 -5.68 17.61 -10.42
N LEU A 77 -4.77 18.55 -10.17
CA LEU A 77 -5.09 19.97 -10.03
C LEU A 77 -5.47 20.62 -11.37
N GLN A 78 -4.98 20.09 -12.48
CA GLN A 78 -5.33 20.53 -13.84
C GLN A 78 -6.73 20.07 -14.25
N GLN A 79 -7.11 18.85 -13.87
CA GLN A 79 -8.44 18.30 -14.14
C GLN A 79 -9.03 17.71 -12.85
N PRO A 80 -9.60 18.55 -11.97
CA PRO A 80 -10.17 18.10 -10.70
C PRO A 80 -11.29 17.08 -10.84
N PHE A 81 -11.97 17.06 -11.99
CA PHE A 81 -12.98 16.06 -12.32
C PHE A 81 -12.42 14.62 -12.24
N MET A 82 -11.10 14.43 -12.42
CA MET A 82 -10.46 13.13 -12.25
C MET A 82 -10.65 12.52 -10.85
N LEU A 83 -10.92 13.34 -9.84
CA LEU A 83 -11.20 12.89 -8.47
C LEU A 83 -12.41 11.95 -8.39
N PHE A 84 -13.42 12.13 -9.26
CA PHE A 84 -14.60 11.26 -9.28
C PHE A 84 -14.29 9.85 -9.80
N PHE A 85 -13.33 9.70 -10.73
CA PHE A 85 -12.84 8.36 -11.11
C PHE A 85 -12.14 7.69 -9.94
N GLY A 86 -11.38 8.43 -9.15
CA GLY A 86 -10.79 7.94 -7.90
C GLY A 86 -11.87 7.47 -6.90
N ALA A 87 -12.93 8.24 -6.71
CA ALA A 87 -14.05 7.86 -5.85
C ALA A 87 -14.76 6.59 -6.33
N ALA A 88 -15.03 6.48 -7.63
CA ALA A 88 -15.64 5.29 -8.22
C ALA A 88 -14.72 4.06 -8.13
N ALA A 89 -13.39 4.24 -8.27
CA ALA A 89 -12.43 3.15 -8.15
C ALA A 89 -12.45 2.48 -6.76
N GLN A 90 -12.77 3.23 -5.70
CA GLN A 90 -12.89 2.67 -4.34
C GLN A 90 -14.11 1.75 -4.17
N PHE A 91 -15.04 1.68 -5.13
CA PHE A 91 -16.20 0.79 -5.03
C PHE A 91 -15.81 -0.69 -4.93
N GLY A 92 -14.64 -1.06 -5.48
CA GLY A 92 -14.06 -2.40 -5.34
C GLY A 92 -13.89 -2.84 -3.89
N ILE A 93 -13.60 -1.92 -2.97
CA ILE A 93 -13.48 -2.20 -1.52
C ILE A 93 -14.81 -2.70 -0.97
N PHE A 94 -15.91 -2.02 -1.29
CA PHE A 94 -17.23 -2.35 -0.77
C PHE A 94 -17.73 -3.68 -1.32
N ILE A 95 -17.56 -3.92 -2.63
CA ILE A 95 -17.91 -5.22 -3.24
C ILE A 95 -17.13 -6.35 -2.57
N THR A 96 -15.81 -6.19 -2.43
CA THR A 96 -14.94 -7.22 -1.82
C THR A 96 -15.31 -7.47 -0.36
N THR A 97 -15.63 -6.42 0.40
CA THR A 97 -16.11 -6.53 1.80
C THR A 97 -17.42 -7.30 1.88
N LEU A 98 -18.39 -7.01 1.00
CA LEU A 98 -19.69 -7.69 0.96
C LEU A 98 -19.53 -9.17 0.61
N LEU A 99 -18.68 -9.49 -0.36
CA LEU A 99 -18.38 -10.87 -0.74
C LEU A 99 -17.68 -11.62 0.40
N ALA A 100 -16.66 -11.04 1.02
CA ALA A 100 -15.97 -11.63 2.17
C ALA A 100 -16.94 -11.90 3.33
N ARG A 101 -17.84 -10.95 3.60
CA ARG A 101 -18.89 -11.12 4.61
C ARG A 101 -19.84 -12.28 4.26
N GLY A 102 -20.21 -12.40 2.99
CA GLY A 102 -21.07 -13.48 2.47
C GLY A 102 -20.43 -14.87 2.58
N VAL A 103 -19.10 -14.95 2.47
CA VAL A 103 -18.33 -16.21 2.62
C VAL A 103 -18.10 -16.60 4.10
N GLY A 104 -18.53 -15.76 5.05
CA GLY A 104 -18.54 -16.09 6.48
C GLY A 104 -17.44 -15.43 7.32
N PHE A 105 -16.66 -14.51 6.75
CA PHE A 105 -15.71 -13.70 7.53
C PHE A 105 -16.46 -12.76 8.50
N SER A 106 -15.82 -12.45 9.64
CA SER A 106 -16.33 -11.42 10.54
C SER A 106 -16.29 -10.05 9.86
N LEU A 107 -17.08 -9.08 10.34
CA LEU A 107 -17.11 -7.75 9.72
C LEU A 107 -15.72 -7.09 9.69
N LYS A 108 -14.93 -7.25 10.76
CA LYS A 108 -13.57 -6.72 10.87
C LYS A 108 -12.63 -7.36 9.86
N GLU A 109 -12.63 -8.70 9.77
CA GLU A 109 -11.84 -9.44 8.78
C GLU A 109 -12.25 -9.06 7.34
N ALA A 110 -13.56 -8.98 7.08
CA ALA A 110 -14.09 -8.62 5.76
C ALA A 110 -13.68 -7.20 5.33
N VAL A 111 -13.66 -6.24 6.25
CA VAL A 111 -13.18 -4.88 5.97
C VAL A 111 -11.68 -4.89 5.66
N SER A 112 -10.86 -5.62 6.43
CA SER A 112 -9.43 -5.73 6.16
C SER A 112 -9.13 -6.39 4.82
N ILE A 113 -9.89 -7.42 4.43
CA ILE A 113 -9.80 -8.05 3.09
C ILE A 113 -10.25 -7.07 2.01
N GLY A 114 -11.33 -6.31 2.27
CA GLY A 114 -11.89 -5.34 1.34
C GLY A 114 -10.89 -4.28 0.91
N ILE A 115 -10.03 -3.81 1.82
CA ILE A 115 -9.02 -2.78 1.53
C ILE A 115 -7.99 -3.21 0.49
N ILE A 116 -7.80 -4.51 0.24
CA ILE A 116 -6.98 -5.00 -0.89
C ILE A 116 -7.47 -4.37 -2.21
N GLY A 117 -8.79 -4.14 -2.35
CA GLY A 117 -9.39 -3.48 -3.51
C GLY A 117 -9.02 -2.01 -3.67
N ALA A 118 -8.41 -1.37 -2.68
CA ALA A 118 -7.82 -0.03 -2.81
C ALA A 118 -6.57 -0.02 -3.69
N ALA A 119 -5.97 -1.19 -3.95
CA ALA A 119 -4.68 -1.38 -4.62
C ALA A 119 -3.54 -0.57 -3.98
N ASP A 120 -3.61 -0.43 -2.65
CA ASP A 120 -2.65 0.32 -1.84
C ASP A 120 -2.13 -0.59 -0.71
N GLY A 121 -0.92 -1.12 -0.90
CA GLY A 121 -0.27 -2.05 0.02
C GLY A 121 -0.09 -1.48 1.43
N PRO A 122 0.54 -0.30 1.60
CA PRO A 122 0.66 0.38 2.89
C PRO A 122 -0.67 0.55 3.64
N THR A 123 -1.76 0.98 2.97
CA THR A 123 -3.08 1.08 3.62
C THR A 123 -3.66 -0.29 3.98
N SER A 124 -3.46 -1.30 3.12
CA SER A 124 -3.91 -2.67 3.39
C SER A 124 -3.26 -3.25 4.64
N ILE A 125 -1.95 -3.03 4.81
CA ILE A 125 -1.21 -3.44 6.03
C ILE A 125 -1.76 -2.71 7.25
N TYR A 126 -1.96 -1.39 7.15
CA TYR A 126 -2.47 -0.58 8.25
C TYR A 126 -3.84 -1.07 8.74
N VAL A 127 -4.81 -1.24 7.83
CA VAL A 127 -6.17 -1.65 8.20
C VAL A 127 -6.21 -3.12 8.66
N ALA A 128 -5.36 -3.99 8.10
CA ALA A 128 -5.21 -5.35 8.59
C ALA A 128 -4.65 -5.37 10.02
N ASN A 129 -3.65 -4.56 10.33
CA ASN A 129 -3.10 -4.48 11.69
C ASN A 129 -4.13 -3.97 12.70
N LEU A 130 -4.98 -3.02 12.30
CA LEU A 130 -5.97 -2.39 13.18
C LEU A 130 -7.18 -3.30 13.47
N PHE A 131 -7.63 -4.09 12.48
CA PHE A 131 -8.88 -4.85 12.60
C PHE A 131 -8.74 -6.38 12.54
N ALA A 132 -7.71 -6.91 11.88
CA ALA A 132 -7.54 -8.34 11.61
C ALA A 132 -6.06 -8.76 11.67
N GLY A 133 -5.44 -8.58 12.84
CA GLY A 133 -4.01 -8.84 13.05
C GLY A 133 -3.56 -10.25 12.65
N ASN A 134 -4.43 -11.24 12.80
CA ASN A 134 -4.20 -12.62 12.39
C ASN A 134 -4.14 -12.82 10.86
N LEU A 135 -4.68 -11.90 10.07
CA LEU A 135 -4.72 -11.96 8.60
C LEU A 135 -3.71 -11.02 7.93
N ILE A 136 -2.85 -10.32 8.68
CA ILE A 136 -1.85 -9.39 8.11
C ILE A 136 -0.99 -10.09 7.05
N GLY A 137 -0.47 -11.29 7.36
CA GLY A 137 0.37 -12.06 6.44
C GLY A 137 -0.34 -12.35 5.11
N PRO A 138 -1.47 -13.08 5.12
CA PRO A 138 -2.26 -13.35 3.91
C PRO A 138 -2.67 -12.10 3.14
N ILE A 139 -3.21 -11.08 3.82
CA ILE A 139 -3.66 -9.83 3.20
C ILE A 139 -2.50 -9.12 2.51
N THR A 140 -1.33 -9.06 3.15
CA THR A 140 -0.18 -8.35 2.61
C THR A 140 0.40 -9.06 1.38
N VAL A 141 0.51 -10.39 1.43
CA VAL A 141 0.94 -11.19 0.28
C VAL A 141 -0.04 -11.01 -0.88
N ALA A 142 -1.34 -11.08 -0.62
CA ALA A 142 -2.38 -10.89 -1.64
C ALA A 142 -2.34 -9.48 -2.23
N ALA A 143 -2.25 -8.43 -1.40
CA ALA A 143 -2.20 -7.04 -1.86
C ALA A 143 -1.05 -6.80 -2.85
N TYR A 144 0.20 -7.11 -2.48
CA TYR A 144 1.33 -6.87 -3.36
C TYR A 144 1.37 -7.80 -4.58
N SER A 145 0.94 -9.07 -4.43
CA SER A 145 0.86 -9.98 -5.57
C SER A 145 -0.20 -9.55 -6.58
N TYR A 146 -1.36 -9.04 -6.13
CA TYR A 146 -2.39 -8.55 -7.04
C TYR A 146 -2.03 -7.22 -7.69
N MET A 147 -1.31 -6.34 -6.98
CA MET A 147 -0.77 -5.11 -7.55
C MET A 147 0.18 -5.40 -8.72
N SER A 148 1.07 -6.41 -8.59
CA SER A 148 1.95 -6.81 -9.69
C SER A 148 1.21 -7.45 -10.88
N LEU A 149 -0.01 -7.96 -10.65
CA LEU A 149 -0.85 -8.58 -11.67
C LEU A 149 -1.78 -7.59 -12.38
N VAL A 150 -1.77 -6.30 -12.01
CA VAL A 150 -2.57 -5.25 -12.69
C VAL A 150 -2.34 -5.24 -14.21
N PRO A 151 -1.09 -5.33 -14.74
CA PRO A 151 -0.87 -5.38 -16.19
C PRO A 151 -1.48 -6.61 -16.88
N LEU A 152 -1.76 -7.69 -16.14
CA LEU A 152 -2.40 -8.90 -16.66
C LEU A 152 -3.93 -8.80 -16.58
N ILE A 153 -4.45 -8.26 -15.47
CA ILE A 153 -5.89 -8.21 -15.17
C ILE A 153 -6.58 -7.02 -15.84
N GLN A 154 -5.96 -5.85 -15.83
CA GLN A 154 -6.57 -4.60 -16.26
C GLN A 154 -6.86 -4.56 -17.78
N PRO A 155 -5.96 -4.98 -18.70
CA PRO A 155 -6.24 -4.88 -20.13
C PRO A 155 -7.42 -5.74 -20.62
N PRO A 156 -7.61 -7.00 -20.17
CA PRO A 156 -8.81 -7.78 -20.49
C PRO A 156 -10.11 -7.12 -20.02
N VAL A 157 -10.12 -6.56 -18.80
CA VAL A 157 -11.30 -5.89 -18.24
C VAL A 157 -11.65 -4.64 -19.05
N ILE A 158 -10.66 -3.80 -19.39
CA ILE A 158 -10.86 -2.65 -20.28
C ILE A 158 -11.40 -3.12 -21.63
N LYS A 159 -10.84 -4.21 -22.18
CA LYS A 159 -11.27 -4.75 -23.47
C LYS A 159 -12.72 -5.23 -23.47
N ALA A 160 -13.20 -5.74 -22.34
CA ALA A 160 -14.56 -6.25 -22.18
C ALA A 160 -15.60 -5.15 -21.96
N LEU A 161 -15.24 -4.03 -21.30
CA LEU A 161 -16.19 -3.00 -20.89
C LEU A 161 -16.27 -1.78 -21.81
N THR A 162 -15.21 -1.47 -22.55
CA THR A 162 -15.14 -0.26 -23.40
C THR A 162 -15.23 -0.60 -24.88
N THR A 163 -15.62 0.36 -25.73
CA THR A 163 -15.64 0.18 -27.19
C THR A 163 -14.36 0.68 -27.86
N PRO A 164 -14.04 0.22 -29.10
CA PRO A 164 -12.93 0.77 -29.87
C PRO A 164 -13.04 2.28 -30.13
N GLU A 165 -14.27 2.80 -30.26
CA GLU A 165 -14.58 4.22 -30.48
C GLU A 165 -14.23 5.03 -29.23
N GLU A 166 -14.62 4.59 -28.04
CA GLU A 166 -14.28 5.23 -26.75
C GLU A 166 -12.77 5.30 -26.52
N ARG A 167 -12.04 4.23 -26.86
CA ARG A 167 -10.57 4.16 -26.70
C ARG A 167 -9.80 5.08 -27.64
N ARG A 168 -10.45 5.62 -28.68
CA ARG A 168 -9.85 6.52 -29.67
C ARG A 168 -10.15 8.00 -29.40
N ILE A 169 -10.87 8.32 -28.33
CA ILE A 169 -11.15 9.70 -27.93
C ILE A 169 -9.82 10.40 -27.66
N SER A 170 -9.58 11.52 -28.36
CA SER A 170 -8.41 12.36 -28.14
C SER A 170 -8.59 13.15 -26.84
N MET A 171 -7.69 12.97 -25.89
CA MET A 171 -7.68 13.76 -24.67
C MET A 171 -7.19 15.18 -24.99
N ASP A 172 -7.98 16.19 -24.63
CA ASP A 172 -7.56 17.58 -24.78
C ASP A 172 -6.42 17.88 -23.78
N LEU A 173 -5.23 18.14 -24.32
CA LEU A 173 -4.01 18.42 -23.55
C LEU A 173 -3.89 19.91 -23.18
N ASN A 174 -4.99 20.66 -23.18
CA ASN A 174 -5.09 22.02 -22.63
C ASN A 174 -4.90 22.02 -21.10
N LEU A 175 -3.72 21.55 -20.66
CA LEU A 175 -3.27 21.47 -19.30
C LEU A 175 -2.91 22.88 -18.84
N HIS A 176 -3.82 23.51 -18.11
CA HIS A 176 -3.60 24.82 -17.55
C HIS A 176 -2.41 24.76 -16.58
N LYS A 177 -1.56 25.79 -16.56
CA LYS A 177 -0.45 25.83 -15.61
C LYS A 177 -0.99 26.04 -14.20
N VAL A 178 -0.83 25.05 -13.34
CA VAL A 178 -1.18 25.15 -11.92
C VAL A 178 -0.18 26.07 -11.24
N SER A 179 -0.67 27.06 -10.49
CA SER A 179 0.21 27.99 -9.77
C SER A 179 1.00 27.26 -8.68
N LYS A 180 2.22 27.72 -8.40
CA LYS A 180 3.04 27.19 -7.30
C LYS A 180 2.33 27.33 -5.95
N THR A 181 1.60 28.42 -5.75
CA THR A 181 0.81 28.68 -4.55
C THR A 181 -0.28 27.62 -4.35
N THR A 182 -0.99 27.24 -5.42
CA THR A 182 -2.00 26.17 -5.38
C THR A 182 -1.38 24.84 -4.99
N ARG A 183 -0.21 24.49 -5.54
CA ARG A 183 0.48 23.24 -5.20
C ARG A 183 0.94 23.17 -3.75
N ILE A 184 1.36 24.30 -3.17
CA ILE A 184 1.79 24.37 -1.77
C ILE A 184 0.58 24.36 -0.81
N LEU A 185 -0.50 25.07 -1.15
CA LEU A 185 -1.69 25.13 -0.29
C LEU A 185 -2.50 23.84 -0.33
N PHE A 186 -2.47 23.11 -1.45
CA PHE A 186 -3.21 21.86 -1.63
C PHE A 186 -2.98 20.85 -0.49
N PRO A 187 -1.74 20.42 -0.15
CA PRO A 187 -1.52 19.44 0.90
C PRO A 187 -1.96 19.93 2.29
N ILE A 188 -1.84 21.23 2.57
CA ILE A 188 -2.24 21.84 3.84
C ILE A 188 -3.76 21.81 3.98
N ILE A 189 -4.48 22.25 2.94
CA ILE A 189 -5.94 22.30 2.92
C ILE A 189 -6.53 20.89 2.97
N VAL A 190 -5.99 19.96 2.17
CA VAL A 190 -6.46 18.57 2.15
C VAL A 190 -6.27 17.92 3.51
N THR A 191 -5.14 18.15 4.17
CA THR A 191 -4.90 17.63 5.53
C THR A 191 -5.90 18.17 6.54
N ALA A 192 -6.17 19.48 6.52
CA ALA A 192 -7.15 20.10 7.41
C ALA A 192 -8.57 19.57 7.17
N VAL A 193 -8.99 19.50 5.90
CA VAL A 193 -10.33 19.04 5.52
C VAL A 193 -10.51 17.55 5.82
N ALA A 194 -9.56 16.70 5.40
CA ALA A 194 -9.61 15.27 5.67
C ALA A 194 -9.57 14.99 7.17
N GLY A 195 -8.79 15.74 7.94
CA GLY A 195 -8.73 15.59 9.39
C GLY A 195 -10.00 16.00 10.13
N MET A 196 -10.73 17.01 9.62
CA MET A 196 -12.02 17.40 10.19
C MET A 196 -13.14 16.40 9.84
N ILE A 197 -13.11 15.83 8.63
CA ILE A 197 -14.16 14.88 8.17
C ILE A 197 -13.91 13.47 8.72
N ALA A 198 -12.66 13.01 8.70
CA ALA A 198 -12.27 11.66 9.08
C ALA A 198 -10.97 11.68 9.91
N PRO A 199 -11.06 11.95 11.23
CA PRO A 199 -9.90 12.07 12.11
C PRO A 199 -8.97 10.85 12.10
N MET A 200 -9.53 9.64 11.94
CA MET A 200 -8.74 8.39 11.85
C MET A 200 -7.83 8.33 10.62
N SER A 201 -8.11 9.12 9.58
CA SER A 201 -7.29 9.17 8.36
C SER A 201 -6.09 10.12 8.47
N VAL A 202 -6.02 10.95 9.53
CA VAL A 202 -5.00 12.00 9.67
C VAL A 202 -3.59 11.43 9.66
N GLY A 203 -3.36 10.28 10.29
CA GLY A 203 -2.04 9.63 10.29
C GLY A 203 -1.54 9.31 8.88
N LEU A 204 -2.40 8.76 8.02
CA LEU A 204 -2.06 8.37 6.65
C LEU A 204 -2.11 9.55 5.67
N VAL A 205 -3.22 10.29 5.64
CA VAL A 205 -3.40 11.42 4.71
C VAL A 205 -2.44 12.55 5.06
N GLY A 206 -2.26 12.86 6.34
CA GLY A 206 -1.36 13.92 6.78
C GLY A 206 0.10 13.61 6.49
N SER A 207 0.55 12.36 6.67
CA SER A 207 1.92 11.97 6.33
C SER A 207 2.18 11.96 4.81
N LEU A 208 1.21 11.51 4.01
CA LEU A 208 1.26 11.63 2.55
C LEU A 208 1.36 13.09 2.11
N MET A 209 0.48 13.94 2.63
CA MET A 209 0.44 15.37 2.28
C MET A 209 1.68 16.11 2.78
N PHE A 210 2.26 15.71 3.92
CA PHE A 210 3.55 16.22 4.38
C PHE A 210 4.67 15.88 3.40
N GLY A 211 4.74 14.63 2.93
CA GLY A 211 5.66 14.23 1.86
C GLY A 211 5.51 15.09 0.60
N ASN A 212 4.26 15.36 0.21
CA ASN A 212 3.97 16.22 -0.93
C ASN A 212 4.39 17.68 -0.70
N LEU A 213 4.18 18.22 0.49
CA LEU A 213 4.60 19.58 0.83
C LEU A 213 6.13 19.72 0.80
N ILE A 214 6.88 18.72 1.27
CA ILE A 214 8.35 18.69 1.17
C ILE A 214 8.78 18.82 -0.30
N ARG A 215 8.10 18.12 -1.21
CA ARG A 215 8.35 18.20 -2.66
C ARG A 215 8.00 19.58 -3.24
N GLU A 216 6.81 20.09 -2.97
CA GLU A 216 6.27 21.29 -3.65
C GLU A 216 6.80 22.62 -3.07
N CYS A 217 7.30 22.62 -1.82
CA CYS A 217 7.84 23.84 -1.21
C CYS A 217 9.10 24.38 -1.92
N GLY A 218 9.90 23.49 -2.51
CA GLY A 218 11.10 23.83 -3.28
C GLY A 218 12.27 24.42 -2.47
N VAL A 219 12.21 24.36 -1.14
CA VAL A 219 13.33 24.75 -0.25
C VAL A 219 13.95 23.55 0.47
N LEU A 220 13.34 22.36 0.34
CA LEU A 220 13.73 21.14 1.02
C LEU A 220 14.18 20.04 0.05
N ASP A 221 14.85 20.39 -1.04
CA ASP A 221 15.24 19.43 -2.11
C ASP A 221 16.03 18.22 -1.59
N LYS A 222 16.93 18.43 -0.62
CA LYS A 222 17.68 17.33 0.00
C LYS A 222 16.78 16.38 0.78
N LEU A 223 15.81 16.90 1.54
CA LEU A 223 14.84 16.09 2.27
C LEU A 223 13.86 15.40 1.32
N SER A 224 13.44 16.07 0.25
CA SER A 224 12.57 15.50 -0.78
C SER A 224 13.23 14.29 -1.45
N ARG A 225 14.51 14.43 -1.86
CA ARG A 225 15.28 13.32 -2.42
C ARG A 225 15.52 12.21 -1.41
N ALA A 226 15.85 12.56 -0.17
CA ALA A 226 16.00 11.60 0.93
C ALA A 226 14.73 10.80 1.18
N ALA A 227 13.57 11.44 1.15
CA ALA A 227 12.27 10.79 1.32
C ALA A 227 11.95 9.85 0.15
N GLN A 228 12.16 10.30 -1.08
CA GLN A 228 11.85 9.53 -2.30
C GLN A 228 12.74 8.30 -2.49
N ASN A 229 14.02 8.35 -2.08
CA ASN A 229 14.96 7.27 -2.34
C ASN A 229 15.35 6.54 -1.05
N GLU A 230 16.14 7.18 -0.19
CA GLU A 230 16.76 6.54 0.97
C GLU A 230 15.71 6.08 2.00
N LEU A 231 14.76 6.95 2.37
CA LEU A 231 13.69 6.60 3.30
C LEU A 231 12.80 5.51 2.71
N SER A 232 12.37 5.67 1.45
CA SER A 232 11.56 4.67 0.74
C SER A 232 12.23 3.30 0.76
N ASN A 233 13.50 3.22 0.37
CA ASN A 233 14.24 1.97 0.27
C ASN A 233 14.48 1.33 1.64
N LEU A 234 14.87 2.12 2.65
CA LEU A 234 15.10 1.61 4.00
C LEU A 234 13.81 1.10 4.64
N VAL A 235 12.72 1.86 4.54
CA VAL A 235 11.43 1.46 5.10
C VAL A 235 10.90 0.24 4.36
N THR A 236 10.98 0.19 3.03
CA THR A 236 10.56 -0.97 2.23
C THR A 236 11.32 -2.24 2.63
N LEU A 237 12.64 -2.14 2.82
CA LEU A 237 13.48 -3.25 3.24
C LEU A 237 13.08 -3.77 4.64
N LEU A 238 12.93 -2.86 5.62
CA LEU A 238 12.54 -3.21 6.98
C LEU A 238 11.10 -3.73 7.06
N LEU A 239 10.17 -3.09 6.35
CA LEU A 239 8.77 -3.46 6.28
C LEU A 239 8.62 -4.85 5.67
N GLY A 240 9.28 -5.13 4.54
CA GLY A 240 9.19 -6.42 3.86
C GLY A 240 9.66 -7.60 4.72
N ILE A 241 10.83 -7.49 5.36
CA ILE A 241 11.31 -8.59 6.23
C ILE A 241 10.45 -8.73 7.49
N THR A 242 9.93 -7.63 8.02
CA THR A 242 9.08 -7.62 9.21
C THR A 242 7.70 -8.21 8.93
N ILE A 243 7.10 -7.96 7.76
CA ILE A 243 5.85 -8.62 7.34
C ILE A 243 6.07 -10.12 7.19
N GLY A 244 7.21 -10.53 6.60
CA GLY A 244 7.56 -11.95 6.53
C GLY A 244 7.54 -12.64 7.90
N SER A 245 7.76 -11.89 8.98
CA SER A 245 7.66 -12.43 10.34
C SER A 245 6.26 -12.80 10.81
N THR A 246 5.24 -12.22 10.18
CA THR A 246 3.82 -12.56 10.44
C THR A 246 3.38 -13.82 9.71
N MET A 247 4.20 -14.35 8.79
CA MET A 247 3.90 -15.55 7.99
C MET A 247 4.26 -16.84 8.75
N VAL A 248 3.82 -16.96 9.99
CA VAL A 248 3.93 -18.20 10.78
C VAL A 248 2.96 -19.23 10.21
N ALA A 249 3.38 -20.50 10.09
CA ALA A 249 2.56 -21.57 9.52
C ALA A 249 1.15 -21.67 10.14
N GLU A 250 1.04 -21.51 11.46
CA GLU A 250 -0.23 -21.59 12.19
C GLU A 250 -1.22 -20.49 11.82
N ASN A 251 -0.71 -19.30 11.48
CA ASN A 251 -1.54 -18.14 11.13
C ASN A 251 -1.80 -18.04 9.61
N PHE A 252 -0.91 -18.62 8.79
CA PHE A 252 -0.97 -18.49 7.34
C PHE A 252 -1.61 -19.69 6.65
N LEU A 253 -1.41 -20.92 7.15
CA LEU A 253 -1.98 -22.13 6.59
C LEU A 253 -3.34 -22.44 7.23
N THR A 254 -4.22 -21.44 7.20
CA THR A 254 -5.58 -21.53 7.70
C THR A 254 -6.58 -21.69 6.55
N TRP A 255 -7.78 -22.15 6.86
CA TRP A 255 -8.88 -22.21 5.88
C TRP A 255 -9.32 -20.81 5.43
N LYS A 256 -9.19 -19.84 6.33
CA LYS A 256 -9.39 -18.41 6.09
C LYS A 256 -8.15 -17.81 5.46
#